data_AF-A0A1L6TG88-F1
#
_entry.id   AF-A0A1L6TG88-F1
#
_cell.length_a   1.000
_cell.length_b   1.000
_cell.length_c   1.000
_cell.angle_alpha   90.00
_cell.angle_beta   90.00
_cell.angle_gamma   90.00
#
_symmetry.space_group_name_H-M   'P 1'
#
loop_
_entity.id
_entity.type
_entity.pdbx_description
1 polymer ?
#
loop_
_entity_poly.entity_id
_entity_poly.type
_entity_poly.pdbx_seq_one_letter_code
_entity_poly.pdbx_strand_id
1 'polypeptide(L)'
;MDHLRSKTPDMVHKEIAVHFLAYNLIRTLIAEACRNTERLPIQVSFKGVIQLFNSFVSLLSFSADCNKAHAILLHAIIKNKVGNRPGRIEPRAVKKRPKAFRRLNKSRELEKAEITKRMKKNSNKKCSSAP
;
A
#
# COMPACT_ATOMS: atom_id res chain seq x y z
N MET A 1 9.39 1.11 6.51
CA MET A 1 10.23 1.91 7.41
C MET A 1 11.45 2.32 6.61
N ASP A 2 11.52 3.56 6.14
CA ASP A 2 12.64 3.99 5.26
C ASP A 2 13.67 4.87 6.02
N HIS A 3 13.29 5.41 7.17
CA HIS A 3 14.12 6.29 7.98
C HIS A 3 13.73 6.14 9.46
N LEU A 4 14.67 5.70 10.29
CA LEU A 4 14.51 5.61 11.73
C LEU A 4 14.98 6.93 12.35
N ARG A 5 14.22 7.48 13.31
CA ARG A 5 14.52 8.78 13.92
C ARG A 5 15.39 8.64 15.17
N SER A 6 15.36 7.47 15.80
CA SER A 6 16.12 7.18 17.02
C SER A 6 17.63 7.21 16.76
N LYS A 7 18.39 7.71 17.73
CA LYS A 7 19.85 7.88 17.64
C LYS A 7 20.65 6.87 18.47
N THR A 8 20.02 6.25 19.46
CA THR A 8 20.68 5.25 20.31
C THR A 8 20.23 3.83 19.92
N PRO A 9 21.10 2.81 20.04
CA PRO A 9 20.77 1.43 19.68
C PRO A 9 19.49 0.92 20.36
N ASP A 10 19.33 1.19 21.66
CA ASP A 10 18.17 0.75 22.44
C ASP A 10 16.86 1.38 21.93
N MET A 11 16.89 2.66 21.55
CA MET A 11 15.71 3.34 21.02
C MET A 11 15.38 2.88 19.59
N VAL A 12 16.40 2.56 18.80
CA VAL A 12 16.23 1.96 17.47
C VAL A 12 15.50 0.62 17.57
N HIS A 13 15.88 -0.25 18.52
CA HIS A 13 15.17 -1.52 18.73
C HIS A 13 13.69 -1.31 19.08
N LYS A 14 13.39 -0.35 19.96
CA LYS A 14 12.01 -0.01 20.32
C LYS A 14 11.22 0.54 19.13
N GLU A 15 11.82 1.43 18.35
CA GLU A 15 11.19 2.00 17.14
C GLU A 15 10.83 0.90 16.13
N ILE A 16 11.76 -0.02 15.86
CA ILE A 16 11.53 -1.18 14.99
C ILE A 16 10.41 -2.08 15.55
N ALA A 17 10.45 -2.39 16.84
CA ALA A 17 9.44 -3.24 17.49
C ALA A 17 8.03 -2.64 17.40
N VAL A 18 7.89 -1.34 17.70
CA VAL A 18 6.60 -0.64 17.61
C VAL A 18 6.08 -0.61 16.17
N HIS A 19 6.96 -0.42 15.19
CA HIS A 19 6.55 -0.46 13.79
C HIS A 19 6.09 -1.84 13.35
N PHE A 20 6.74 -2.93 13.78
CA PHE A 20 6.28 -4.28 13.51
C PHE A 20 4.93 -4.55 14.18
N LEU A 21 4.78 -4.14 15.45
CA LEU A 21 3.52 -4.25 16.18
C LEU A 21 2.38 -3.54 15.43
N ALA A 22 2.56 -2.28 15.06
CA ALA A 22 1.54 -1.50 14.35
C ALA A 22 1.23 -2.11 12.97
N TYR A 23 2.24 -2.58 12.23
CA TYR A 23 2.03 -3.24 10.94
C TYR A 23 1.21 -4.51 11.09
N ASN A 24 1.59 -5.39 12.03
CA ASN A 24 0.91 -6.64 12.27
C ASN A 24 -0.51 -6.43 12.77
N LEU A 25 -0.75 -5.45 13.65
CA LEU A 25 -2.09 -5.11 14.13
C LEU A 25 -3.04 -4.76 12.97
N ILE A 26 -2.62 -3.84 12.09
CA ILE A 26 -3.43 -3.47 10.92
C ILE A 26 -3.61 -4.65 9.96
N ARG A 27 -2.60 -5.51 9.77
CA ARG A 27 -2.70 -6.69 8.92
C ARG A 27 -3.67 -7.73 9.48
N THR A 28 -3.63 -7.99 10.78
CA THR A 28 -4.57 -8.89 11.45
C THR A 28 -5.98 -8.36 11.36
N LEU A 29 -6.17 -7.05 11.56
CA LEU A 29 -7.49 -6.41 11.43
C LEU A 29 -8.06 -6.54 10.01
N ILE A 30 -7.22 -6.39 8.98
CA ILE A 30 -7.62 -6.63 7.59
C ILE A 30 -7.98 -8.11 7.37
N ALA A 31 -7.16 -9.03 7.88
CA ALA A 31 -7.39 -10.46 7.74
C ALA A 31 -8.70 -10.90 8.42
N GLU A 32 -8.98 -10.36 9.60
CA GLU A 32 -10.23 -10.57 10.33
C GLU A 32 -11.42 -10.03 9.56
N ALA A 33 -11.34 -8.80 9.05
CA ALA A 33 -12.40 -8.21 8.24
C ALA A 33 -12.67 -9.05 6.97
N CYS A 34 -11.66 -9.68 6.39
CA CYS A 34 -11.80 -10.51 5.20
C CYS A 34 -12.28 -11.94 5.49
N ARG A 35 -12.20 -12.45 6.73
CA ARG A 35 -12.37 -13.87 7.08
C ARG A 35 -13.65 -14.51 6.53
N ASN A 36 -14.77 -13.79 6.60
CA ASN A 36 -16.10 -14.26 6.18
C ASN A 36 -16.59 -13.56 4.90
N THR A 37 -15.67 -13.14 4.04
CA THR A 37 -15.98 -12.43 2.80
C THR A 37 -15.22 -13.05 1.63
N GLU A 38 -15.68 -12.81 0.41
CA GLU A 38 -14.98 -13.24 -0.80
C GLU A 38 -13.72 -12.40 -1.13
N ARG A 39 -13.32 -11.48 -0.24
CA ARG A 39 -12.20 -10.57 -0.49
C ARG A 39 -10.90 -11.08 0.07
N LEU A 40 -9.85 -10.95 -0.72
CA LEU A 40 -8.49 -11.25 -0.26
C LEU A 40 -7.91 -10.05 0.51
N PRO A 41 -7.18 -10.26 1.61
CA PRO A 41 -6.52 -9.19 2.36
C PRO A 41 -5.63 -8.27 1.51
N ILE A 42 -5.03 -8.81 0.45
CA ILE A 42 -4.16 -8.04 -0.47
C ILE A 42 -4.93 -7.04 -1.34
N GLN A 43 -6.24 -7.24 -1.51
CA GLN A 43 -7.11 -6.34 -2.27
C GLN A 43 -7.60 -5.15 -1.43
N VAL A 44 -7.32 -5.15 -0.13
CA VAL A 44 -7.68 -4.07 0.80
C VAL A 44 -6.52 -3.07 0.91
N SER A 45 -6.85 -1.78 0.84
CA SER A 45 -5.89 -0.69 0.92
C SER A 45 -5.35 -0.55 2.33
N PHE A 46 -4.11 -0.98 2.56
CA PHE A 46 -3.44 -0.81 3.86
C PHE A 46 -3.44 0.65 4.33
N LYS A 47 -3.18 1.61 3.43
CA LYS A 47 -3.19 3.04 3.77
C LYS A 47 -4.61 3.54 4.10
N GLY A 48 -5.62 3.08 3.35
CA GLY A 48 -7.02 3.41 3.61
C GLY A 48 -7.46 2.91 4.98
N VAL A 49 -7.04 1.71 5.37
CA VAL A 49 -7.33 1.14 6.69
C VAL A 49 -6.66 1.92 7.81
N ILE A 50 -5.41 2.37 7.65
CA ILE A 50 -4.76 3.25 8.66
C ILE A 50 -5.56 4.55 8.83
N GLN A 51 -5.99 5.17 7.73
CA GLN A 51 -6.76 6.43 7.80
C GLN A 51 -8.11 6.20 8.49
N LEU A 52 -8.81 5.13 8.10
CA LEU A 52 -10.07 4.73 8.70
C LEU A 52 -9.89 4.46 10.21
N PHE A 53 -8.91 3.62 10.57
CA PHE A 53 -8.62 3.27 11.96
C PHE A 53 -8.38 4.51 12.80
N ASN A 54 -7.50 5.42 12.36
CA ASN A 54 -7.20 6.66 13.08
C ASN A 54 -8.44 7.55 13.28
N SER A 55 -9.32 7.64 12.28
CA SER A 55 -10.59 8.38 12.42
C SER A 55 -11.60 7.65 13.32
N PHE A 56 -11.47 6.34 13.46
CA PHE A 56 -12.36 5.48 14.24
C PHE A 56 -11.94 5.36 15.71
N VAL A 57 -10.67 5.64 16.06
CA VAL A 57 -10.16 5.60 17.44
C VAL A 57 -11.00 6.47 18.37
N SER A 58 -11.38 7.67 17.95
CA SER A 58 -12.23 8.55 18.76
C SER A 58 -13.59 7.92 19.04
N LEU A 59 -14.21 7.26 18.06
CA LEU A 59 -15.49 6.58 18.20
C LEU A 59 -15.41 5.37 19.15
N LEU A 60 -14.31 4.61 19.09
CA LEU A 60 -14.06 3.48 20.01
C LEU A 60 -13.91 3.94 21.46
N SER A 61 -13.27 5.09 21.70
CA SER A 61 -13.06 5.62 23.06
C SER A 61 -14.36 6.04 23.76
N PHE A 62 -15.41 6.37 23.01
CA PHE A 62 -16.71 6.80 23.55
C PHE A 62 -17.82 5.75 23.39
N SER A 63 -17.54 4.60 22.76
CA SER A 63 -18.56 3.56 22.57
C SER A 63 -18.80 2.79 23.86
N ALA A 64 -20.04 2.77 24.35
CA ALA A 64 -20.45 1.90 25.47
C ALA A 64 -20.38 0.40 25.12
N ASP A 65 -20.42 0.07 23.82
CA ASP A 65 -20.34 -1.30 23.29
C ASP A 65 -19.16 -1.42 22.32
N CYS A 66 -18.03 -1.90 22.85
CA CYS A 66 -16.81 -2.15 22.07
C CYS A 66 -17.01 -3.19 20.97
N ASN A 67 -17.85 -4.21 21.18
CA ASN A 67 -18.06 -5.28 20.21
C ASN A 67 -18.79 -4.76 18.97
N LYS A 68 -19.83 -3.93 19.19
CA LYS A 68 -20.55 -3.29 18.10
C LYS A 68 -19.66 -2.33 17.32
N ALA A 69 -18.85 -1.52 18.01
CA ALA A 69 -17.91 -0.61 17.36
C ALA A 69 -16.85 -1.38 16.53
N HIS A 70 -16.33 -2.48 17.06
CA HIS A 70 -15.40 -3.36 16.34
C HIS A 70 -16.04 -3.96 15.09
N ALA A 71 -17.27 -4.48 15.17
CA ALA A 71 -17.99 -5.00 14.01
C ALA A 71 -18.18 -3.94 12.92
N ILE A 72 -18.55 -2.71 13.29
CA ILE A 72 -18.68 -1.58 12.34
C ILE A 72 -17.34 -1.27 11.67
N LEU A 73 -16.23 -1.29 12.43
CA LEU A 73 -14.89 -1.07 11.90
C LEU A 73 -14.53 -2.13 10.84
N LEU A 74 -14.72 -3.42 11.15
CA LEU A 74 -14.47 -4.51 10.21
C LEU A 74 -15.27 -4.34 8.92
N HIS A 75 -16.56 -3.98 9.03
CA HIS A 75 -17.40 -3.68 7.87
C HIS A 75 -16.89 -2.50 7.03
N ALA A 76 -16.38 -1.44 7.66
CA ALA A 76 -15.82 -0.29 6.97
C ALA A 76 -14.47 -0.61 6.28
N ILE A 77 -13.67 -1.50 6.85
CA ILE A 77 -12.39 -1.96 6.28
C ILE A 77 -12.60 -2.66 4.93
N ILE A 78 -13.59 -3.54 4.84
CA ILE A 78 -13.93 -4.29 3.62
C ILE A 78 -14.22 -3.37 2.43
N LYS A 79 -14.72 -2.14 2.68
CA LYS A 79 -15.04 -1.15 1.63
C LYS A 79 -13.79 -0.46 1.08
N ASN A 80 -12.67 -0.45 1.80
CA ASN A 80 -11.42 0.20 1.40
C ASN A 80 -10.62 -0.64 0.40
N LYS A 81 -11.07 -0.71 -0.85
CA LYS A 81 -10.38 -1.48 -1.91
C LYS A 81 -9.16 -0.76 -2.48
N VAL A 82 -8.15 -1.53 -2.87
CA VAL A 82 -7.11 -1.05 -3.79
C VAL A 82 -7.74 -0.91 -5.18
N GLY A 83 -7.98 0.33 -5.60
CA GLY A 83 -8.58 0.61 -6.91
C GLY A 83 -7.67 0.21 -8.07
N ASN A 84 -8.20 -0.54 -9.03
CA ASN A 84 -7.55 -0.76 -10.31
C ASN A 84 -7.55 0.55 -11.13
N ARG A 85 -6.41 0.93 -11.70
CA ARG A 85 -6.27 2.14 -12.52
C ARG A 85 -5.81 1.72 -13.92
N PRO A 86 -6.73 1.21 -14.75
CA PRO A 86 -6.39 0.74 -16.10
C PRO A 86 -5.78 1.91 -16.89
N GLY A 87 -4.77 1.61 -17.69
CA GLY A 87 -4.06 2.62 -18.49
C GLY A 87 -3.03 3.48 -17.74
N ARG A 88 -2.85 3.29 -16.42
CA ARG A 88 -1.81 4.02 -15.68
C ARG A 88 -0.42 3.48 -16.02
N ILE A 89 0.37 4.30 -16.71
CA ILE A 89 1.80 4.06 -16.98
C ILE A 89 2.61 5.04 -16.12
N GLU A 90 3.42 4.51 -15.20
CA GLU A 90 4.31 5.31 -14.37
C GLU A 90 5.75 4.79 -14.47
N PRO A 91 6.76 5.64 -14.73
CA PRO A 91 8.14 5.20 -14.84
C PRO A 91 8.66 4.56 -13.55
N ARG A 92 9.27 3.37 -13.67
CA ARG A 92 9.96 2.69 -12.56
C ARG A 92 11.32 3.32 -12.29
N ALA A 93 11.31 4.58 -11.89
CA ALA A 93 12.49 5.41 -11.65
C ALA A 93 12.25 6.38 -10.47
N VAL A 94 13.30 6.75 -9.75
CA VAL A 94 13.21 7.54 -8.51
C VAL A 94 14.00 8.84 -8.65
N LYS A 95 13.49 9.95 -8.09
CA LYS A 95 14.21 11.25 -8.07
C LYS A 95 15.30 11.31 -6.99
N LYS A 96 15.05 10.73 -5.82
CA LYS A 96 15.96 10.71 -4.65
C LYS A 96 16.95 9.53 -4.70
N ARG A 97 18.18 9.73 -4.22
CA ARG A 97 19.16 8.67 -3.90
C ARG A 97 18.92 8.15 -2.46
N PRO A 98 19.31 6.91 -2.06
CA PRO A 98 20.06 5.86 -2.79
C PRO A 98 19.23 4.57 -2.93
N LYS A 99 18.08 4.61 -3.62
CA LYS A 99 17.33 3.38 -3.90
C LYS A 99 17.89 2.70 -5.15
N ALA A 100 17.85 1.36 -5.20
CA ALA A 100 18.27 0.53 -6.34
C ALA A 100 17.31 0.65 -7.55
N PHE A 101 16.99 1.87 -7.96
CA PHE A 101 16.17 2.19 -9.13
C PHE A 101 16.91 3.22 -9.99
N ARG A 102 16.69 3.15 -11.31
CA ARG A 102 17.21 4.16 -12.23
C ARG A 102 16.73 5.55 -11.81
N ARG A 103 17.58 6.57 -12.00
CA ARG A 103 17.20 7.95 -11.73
C ARG A 103 16.16 8.45 -12.73
N LEU A 104 15.17 9.17 -12.23
CA LEU A 104 14.22 9.91 -13.06
C LEU A 104 14.85 11.26 -13.47
N ASN A 105 15.69 11.23 -14.51
CA ASN A 105 16.42 12.41 -15.00
C ASN A 105 15.65 13.24 -16.04
N LYS A 106 14.64 12.65 -16.69
CA LYS A 106 13.78 13.33 -17.66
C LYS A 106 12.42 13.68 -17.03
N SER A 107 11.65 14.54 -17.68
CA SER A 107 10.24 14.75 -17.32
C SER A 107 9.48 13.43 -17.33
N ARG A 108 8.49 13.30 -16.45
CA ARG A 108 7.63 12.10 -16.35
C ARG A 108 6.93 11.82 -17.68
N GLU A 109 6.54 12.86 -18.42
CA GLU A 109 5.86 12.72 -19.71
C GLU A 109 6.74 12.07 -20.77
N LEU A 110 8.00 12.52 -20.87
CA LEU A 110 8.97 11.93 -21.80
C LEU A 110 9.26 10.47 -21.47
N GLU A 111 9.42 10.14 -20.19
CA GLU A 111 9.64 8.75 -19.75
C GLU A 111 8.41 7.87 -19.98
N LYS A 112 7.20 8.39 -19.77
CA LYS A 112 5.95 7.70 -20.12
C LYS A 112 5.88 7.41 -21.62
N ALA A 113 6.19 8.39 -22.46
CA ALA A 113 6.22 8.21 -23.91
C ALA A 113 7.25 7.15 -24.34
N GLU A 114 8.45 7.15 -23.74
CA GLU A 114 9.45 6.11 -23.98
C GLU A 114 8.97 4.72 -23.56
N ILE A 115 8.33 4.59 -22.40
CA ILE A 115 7.76 3.32 -21.93
C ILE A 115 6.69 2.83 -22.90
N THR A 116 5.77 3.71 -23.32
CA THR A 116 4.72 3.37 -24.30
C THR A 116 5.32 2.91 -25.63
N LYS A 117 6.37 3.58 -26.12
CA LYS A 117 7.10 3.16 -27.33
C LYS A 117 7.73 1.77 -27.16
N ARG A 118 8.37 1.50 -26.02
CA ARG A 118 8.96 0.18 -25.72
C ARG A 118 7.89 -0.92 -25.63
N MET A 119 6.75 -0.63 -25.01
CA MET A 119 5.62 -1.56 -24.92
C MET A 119 5.08 -1.92 -26.31
N LYS A 120 4.87 -0.92 -27.19
CA LYS A 120 4.45 -1.14 -28.59
C LYS A 120 5.48 -1.95 -29.40
N LYS A 121 6.78 -1.69 -29.21
CA LYS A 121 7.84 -2.46 -29.88
C LYS A 121 7.83 -3.93 -29.43
N ASN A 122 7.65 -4.17 -28.13
CA ASN A 122 7.61 -5.52 -27.57
C ASN A 122 6.36 -6.29 -28.01
N SER A 123 5.19 -5.64 -28.11
CA SER A 123 3.98 -6.29 -28.62
C SER A 123 4.16 -6.71 -30.09
N ASN A 124 4.71 -5.84 -30.93
CA ASN A 124 4.95 -6.17 -32.33
C ASN A 124 5.96 -7.32 -32.50
N LYS A 125 7.04 -7.34 -31.71
CA LYS A 125 8.02 -8.44 -31.74
C LYS A 125 7.41 -9.78 -31.31
N LYS A 126 6.47 -9.76 -30.36
CA LYS A 126 5.78 -10.96 -29.88
C LYS A 126 4.81 -11.51 -30.93
N CYS A 127 4.12 -10.65 -31.68
CA CYS A 127 3.27 -11.10 -32.79
C CYS A 127 4.07 -11.65 -33.98
N SER A 128 5.26 -11.11 -34.27
CA SER A 128 6.11 -11.58 -35.38
C SER A 128 6.90 -12.86 -35.05
N SER A 129 6.83 -13.37 -33.83
CA SER A 129 7.53 -14.59 -33.36
C SER A 129 6.57 -15.67 -32.86
N ALA A 130 5.27 -15.47 -33.05
CA ALA A 130 4.28 -16.52 -32.89
C ALA A 130 4.28 -17.38 -34.18
N PRO A 131 4.41 -18.71 -34.08
CA PRO A 131 4.35 -19.61 -35.23
C PRO A 131 2.98 -19.57 -35.94
#